data_AF-A0A1X7DYK6-F1
#
_entry.id   AF-A0A1X7DYK6-F1
#
_cell.length_a   1.000
_cell.length_b   1.000
_cell.length_c   1.000
_cell.angle_alpha   90.00
_cell.angle_beta   90.00
_cell.angle_gamma   90.00
#
_symmetry.space_group_name_H-M   'P 1'
#
loop_
_entity.id
_entity.type
_entity.pdbx_description
1 polymer ?
#
loop_
_entity_poly.entity_id
_entity_poly.type
_entity_poly.pdbx_seq_one_letter_code
_entity_poly.pdbx_strand_id
1 'polypeptide(L)' 'MMKIYPIRRVTIGRFAELSGYTEKAIRGKIHDGTWEKDRVCVKAPDGRILVNIDGFNEWVEGSIGIDWQAMRERLR' A
#
# COMPACT_ATOMS: atom_id res chain seq x y z
N MET A 1 20.92 22.21 -3.33
CA MET A 1 19.75 21.66 -2.59
C MET A 1 19.38 20.33 -3.22
N MET A 2 19.41 19.22 -2.47
CA MET A 2 19.14 17.88 -3.02
C MET A 2 17.63 17.59 -2.97
N LYS A 3 17.02 17.21 -4.10
CA LYS A 3 15.62 16.77 -4.14
C LYS A 3 15.56 15.27 -3.87
N ILE A 4 14.85 14.87 -2.82
CA ILE A 4 14.54 13.47 -2.55
C ILE A 4 13.15 13.18 -3.13
N TYR A 5 13.08 12.18 -4.00
CA TYR A 5 11.81 11.68 -4.53
C TYR A 5 11.48 10.35 -3.86
N PRO A 6 10.37 10.26 -3.10
CA PRO A 6 9.99 9.02 -2.44
C PRO A 6 9.57 7.96 -3.47
N ILE A 7 10.03 6.73 -3.25
CA ILE A 7 9.56 5.58 -4.01
C ILE A 7 8.14 5.25 -3.51
N ARG A 8 7.13 5.46 -4.36
CA ARG A 8 5.72 5.20 -4.01
C ARG A 8 5.24 3.79 -4.35
N ARG A 9 5.92 3.13 -5.29
CA ARG A 9 5.52 1.82 -5.81
C ARG A 9 6.68 0.85 -5.73
N VAL A 10 6.41 -0.35 -5.24
CA VAL A 10 7.40 -1.41 -5.09
C VAL A 10 6.85 -2.72 -5.65
N THR A 11 7.75 -3.64 -6.00
CA THR A 11 7.34 -5.00 -6.41
C THR A 11 6.68 -5.74 -5.24
N ILE A 12 5.90 -6.78 -5.54
CA ILE A 12 5.28 -7.64 -4.51
C ILE A 12 6.31 -8.19 -3.53
N GLY A 13 7.45 -8.70 -4.02
CA GLY A 13 8.52 -9.22 -3.16
C GLY A 13 9.09 -8.16 -2.23
N ARG A 14 9.36 -6.95 -2.75
CA ARG A 14 9.86 -5.86 -1.91
C ARG A 14 8.81 -5.37 -0.91
N PHE A 15 7.54 -5.34 -1.30
CA PHE A 15 6.46 -5.01 -0.38
C PHE A 15 6.32 -6.07 0.73
N ALA A 16 6.45 -7.36 0.40
CA ALA A 16 6.42 -8.46 1.36
C ALA A 16 7.51 -8.29 2.43
N GLU A 17 8.75 -8.00 2.00
CA GLU A 17 9.86 -7.71 2.93
C GLU A 17 9.57 -6.53 3.86
N LEU A 18 9.01 -5.43 3.34
CA LEU A 18 8.79 -4.20 4.09
C LEU A 18 7.58 -4.27 5.02
N SER A 19 6.52 -4.95 4.61
CA SER A 19 5.24 -5.01 5.33
C SER A 19 5.09 -6.22 6.24
N GLY A 20 5.90 -7.27 6.04
CA GLY A 20 5.74 -8.56 6.71
C GLY A 20 4.65 -9.45 6.12
N TYR A 21 3.95 -9.02 5.05
CA TYR A 21 3.02 -9.88 4.34
C TYR A 21 3.76 -10.94 3.52
N THR A 22 3.18 -12.12 3.38
CA THR A 22 3.67 -13.09 2.38
C THR A 22 3.25 -12.70 0.97
N GLU A 23 4.05 -13.02 -0.04
CA GLU A 23 3.64 -12.84 -1.45
C GLU A 23 2.31 -13.54 -1.76
N LYS A 24 2.06 -14.70 -1.13
CA LYS A 24 0.81 -15.45 -1.28
C LYS A 24 -0.39 -14.64 -0.78
N ALA A 25 -0.29 -14.00 0.39
CA ALA A 25 -1.35 -13.17 0.94
C ALA A 25 -1.64 -11.95 0.04
N ILE A 26 -0.59 -11.32 -0.47
CA ILE A 26 -0.69 -10.18 -1.40
C ILE A 26 -1.43 -10.59 -2.67
N ARG A 27 -0.99 -11.68 -3.31
CA ARG A 27 -1.65 -12.20 -4.53
C ARG A 27 -3.10 -12.62 -4.27
N GLY A 28 -3.39 -13.16 -3.09
CA GLY A 28 -4.75 -13.44 -2.63
C GLY A 28 -5.62 -12.19 -2.64
N LYS A 29 -5.17 -11.10 -2.00
CA LYS A 29 -5.91 -9.83 -1.94
C LYS A 29 -6.11 -9.17 -3.31
N ILE A 30 -5.16 -9.34 -4.21
CA ILE A 30 -5.29 -8.86 -5.60
C ILE A 30 -6.33 -9.71 -6.36
N HIS A 31 -6.31 -11.03 -6.15
CA HIS A 31 -7.20 -11.97 -6.82
C HIS A 31 -8.65 -11.84 -6.34
N ASP A 32 -8.87 -11.74 -5.03
CA ASP A 32 -10.21 -11.62 -4.43
C ASP A 32 -10.81 -10.21 -4.52
N GLY A 33 -10.03 -9.23 -4.99
CA GLY A 33 -10.47 -7.84 -5.16
C GLY A 33 -10.41 -6.98 -3.89
N THR A 34 -9.95 -7.53 -2.76
CA THR A 34 -9.72 -6.75 -1.52
C THR A 34 -8.76 -5.58 -1.75
N TRP A 35 -7.74 -5.79 -2.57
CA TRP A 35 -6.84 -4.74 -3.01
C TRP A 35 -7.29 -4.19 -4.37
N GLU A 36 -7.88 -3.00 -4.31
CA GLU A 36 -8.42 -2.30 -5.48
C GLU A 36 -7.35 -2.07 -6.55
N LYS A 37 -7.69 -2.46 -7.79
CA LYS A 37 -6.84 -2.24 -8.97
C LYS A 37 -6.67 -0.75 -9.20
N ASP A 38 -5.47 -0.37 -9.65
CA ASP A 38 -5.03 1.00 -9.91
C ASP A 38 -4.98 1.93 -8.69
N ARG A 39 -5.47 1.48 -7.52
CA ARG A 39 -5.32 2.17 -6.24
C ARG A 39 -4.24 1.55 -5.35
N VAL A 40 -4.44 0.30 -4.92
CA VAL A 40 -3.50 -0.43 -4.05
C VAL A 40 -2.49 -1.22 -4.88
N CYS A 41 -2.92 -1.76 -6.03
CA CYS A 41 -2.07 -2.53 -6.94
C CYS A 41 -2.18 -2.03 -8.37
N VAL A 42 -1.03 -1.79 -9.01
CA VAL A 42 -0.94 -1.24 -10.36
C VAL A 42 -0.22 -2.21 -11.26
N LYS A 43 -0.75 -2.46 -12.47
CA LYS A 43 -0.03 -3.20 -13.51
C LYS A 43 0.86 -2.23 -14.30
N ALA A 44 2.16 -2.41 -14.22
CA ALA A 44 3.13 -1.62 -14.96
C ALA A 44 3.12 -1.97 -16.46
N PRO A 45 3.63 -1.09 -17.34
CA PRO A 45 3.70 -1.35 -18.78
C PRO A 45 4.51 -2.60 -19.17
N ASP A 46 5.45 -3.03 -18.31
CA ASP A 46 6.24 -4.25 -18.48
C ASP A 46 5.51 -5.53 -18.02
N GLY A 47 4.24 -5.41 -17.61
CA GLY A 47 3.40 -6.51 -17.15
C GLY A 47 3.58 -6.88 -15.68
N ARG A 48 4.52 -6.28 -14.95
CA ARG A 48 4.68 -6.53 -13.50
C ARG A 48 3.56 -5.88 -12.70
N ILE A 49 3.22 -6.48 -11.56
CA ILE A 49 2.35 -5.88 -10.56
C ILE A 49 3.20 -5.18 -9.50
N LEU A 50 2.90 -3.90 -9.27
CA LEU A 50 3.49 -3.10 -8.22
C LEU A 50 2.44 -2.79 -7.14
N VAL A 51 2.86 -2.77 -5.89
CA VAL A 51 2.04 -2.29 -4.77
C VAL A 51 2.30 -0.80 -4.59
N ASN A 52 1.22 -0.02 -4.56
CA ASN A 52 1.25 1.41 -4.22
C ASN A 52 1.17 1.55 -2.69
N ILE A 53 2.25 2.06 -2.08
CA ILE A 53 2.36 2.18 -0.62
C ILE A 53 1.30 3.14 -0.08
N ASP A 54 1.04 4.25 -0.77
CA ASP A 54 0.05 5.23 -0.33
C ASP A 54 -1.37 4.63 -0.36
N GLY A 55 -1.72 3.95 -1.46
CA GLY A 55 -3.02 3.28 -1.59
C GLY A 55 -3.21 2.16 -0.57
N PHE A 56 -2.14 1.43 -0.23
CA PHE A 56 -2.18 0.45 0.86
C PHE A 56 -2.47 1.11 2.21
N ASN A 57 -1.79 2.21 2.54
CA ASN A 57 -2.02 2.93 3.80
C ASN A 57 -3.45 3.46 3.89
N GLU A 58 -3.98 4.06 2.82
CA GLU A 58 -5.37 4.51 2.76
C GLU A 58 -6.35 3.34 3.00
N TRP A 59 -6.08 2.16 2.44
CA TRP A 59 -6.91 0.98 2.66
C TRP A 59 -6.88 0.51 4.12
N VAL A 60 -5.69 0.51 4.75
CA VAL A 60 -5.55 0.16 6.17
C VAL A 60 -6.32 1.17 7.03
N GLU A 61 -6.11 2.47 6.80
CA GLU A 61 -6.75 3.57 7.54
C GLU A 61 -8.27 3.55 7.40
N GLY A 62 -8.79 3.34 6.19
CA GLY A 62 -10.21 3.18 5.94
C GLY A 62 -10.80 1.94 6.63
N SER A 63 -10.02 0.86 6.76
CA SER A 63 -10.49 -0.39 7.42
C SER A 63 -10.55 -0.26 8.95
N ILE A 64 -9.68 0.55 9.55
CA ILE A 64 -9.64 0.76 11.00
C ILE A 64 -10.57 1.89 11.46
N GLY A 65 -11.12 2.70 10.54
CA GLY A 65 -11.95 3.86 10.88
C GLY A 65 -11.22 4.90 11.74
N ILE A 66 -9.88 4.87 11.74
CA ILE A 66 -9.05 5.78 12.53
C ILE A 66 -8.76 7.01 11.69
N ASP A 67 -9.34 8.13 12.09
CA ASP A 67 -8.83 9.44 11.73
C ASP A 67 -7.61 9.73 12.62
N TRP A 68 -6.41 9.52 12.08
CA TRP A 68 -5.16 9.77 12.80
C TRP A 68 -4.96 11.24 13.15
N GLN A 69 -5.59 12.15 12.43
CA GLN A 69 -5.54 13.57 12.72
C GLN A 69 -6.38 13.86 13.97
N ALA A 70 -7.62 13.38 14.02
CA ALA A 70 -8.47 13.46 15.19
C ALA A 70 -7.88 12.72 16.41
N MET A 71 -7.25 11.56 16.22
CA MET A 71 -6.61 10.82 17.33
C MET A 71 -5.38 11.54 17.88
N ARG A 72 -4.57 12.18 17.03
CA ARG A 72 -3.41 12.99 17.45
C ARG A 72 -3.81 14.26 18.19
N GLU A 73 -4.97 14.83 17.88
CA GLU A 73 -5.52 16.00 18.58
C GLU A 73 -6.10 15.62 19.94
N ARG A 74 -6.69 14.42 20.08
CA ARG A 74 -7.21 13.89 21.35
C ARG A 74 -6.14 13.52 22.39
N LEU A 75 -4.90 13.29 21.96
CA LEU A 75 -3.79 12.86 22.82
C LEU A 75 -2.81 14.00 23.18
N ARG A 76 -3.15 15.25 22.83
CA ARG A 76 -2.50 16.46 23.35
C ARG A 76 -3.30 17.02 24.52
#